data_AF-A0A1G9IX73-F1
#
_entry.id   AF-A0A1G9IX73-F1
#
_cell.length_a   1.000
_cell.length_b   1.000
_cell.length_c   1.000
_cell.angle_alpha   90.00
_cell.angle_beta   90.00
_cell.angle_gamma   90.00
#
_symmetry.space_group_name_H-M   'P 1'
#
loop_
_entity.id
_entity.type
_entity.pdbx_description
1 polymer ?
#
loop_
_entity_poly.entity_id
_entity_poly.type
_entity_poly.pdbx_seq_one_letter_code
_entity_poly.pdbx_strand_id
1 'polypeptide(L)'
;MLKIVFVGMLIIASQTAFSQSYWEKGEAYIEQLKGNSPDHDGASLRTYLFQDVNYDGIYEVVEMTNKIEERSPGFLVYELSAAFYQPNVYSYTNGEFKAGCEDCSWYWQTKLLDHEHWKHLLENPVNLSKDSQQLIDANRKLFMSEIDRLIEETKRHLSQ
;
A
#
# COMPACT_ATOMS: atom_id res chain seq x y z
N MET A 1 39.15 -29.42 -24.48
CA MET A 1 37.82 -28.78 -24.58
C MET A 1 37.22 -28.68 -23.19
N LEU A 2 37.31 -27.53 -22.51
CA LEU A 2 36.57 -27.27 -21.26
C LEU A 2 36.63 -25.77 -20.94
N LYS A 3 35.73 -24.95 -21.51
CA LYS A 3 35.67 -23.50 -21.20
C LYS A 3 34.26 -22.89 -21.20
N ILE A 4 33.20 -23.70 -21.16
CA ILE A 4 31.82 -23.17 -21.29
C ILE A 4 30.97 -23.36 -20.02
N VAL A 5 31.40 -24.16 -19.03
CA VAL A 5 30.56 -24.44 -17.84
C VAL A 5 30.69 -23.39 -16.71
N PHE A 6 31.78 -22.61 -16.66
CA PHE A 6 32.01 -21.68 -15.53
C PHE A 6 31.26 -20.34 -15.63
N VAL A 7 30.92 -19.88 -16.83
CA VAL A 7 30.26 -18.57 -17.02
C VAL A 7 28.78 -18.63 -16.63
N GLY A 8 28.08 -19.73 -16.94
CA GLY A 8 26.68 -19.92 -16.55
C GLY A 8 26.48 -20.00 -15.03
N MET A 9 27.39 -20.67 -14.32
CA MET A 9 27.31 -20.83 -12.86
C MET A 9 27.55 -19.51 -12.10
N LEU A 10 28.45 -18.65 -12.60
CA LEU A 10 28.74 -17.33 -12.05
C LEU A 10 27.57 -16.35 -12.25
N ILE A 11 26.90 -16.40 -13.41
CA ILE A 11 25.73 -15.56 -13.69
C ILE A 11 24.57 -15.94 -12.77
N ILE A 12 24.30 -17.23 -12.59
CA ILE A 12 23.22 -17.71 -11.71
C ILE A 12 23.49 -17.31 -10.24
N ALA A 13 24.71 -17.51 -9.74
CA ALA A 13 25.06 -17.13 -8.37
C ALA A 13 24.98 -15.61 -8.11
N SER A 14 25.32 -14.79 -9.11
CA SER A 14 25.24 -13.33 -8.99
C SER A 14 23.80 -12.80 -8.94
N GLN A 15 22.89 -13.41 -9.70
CA GLN A 15 21.47 -13.04 -9.70
C GLN A 15 20.78 -13.47 -8.40
N THR A 16 21.09 -14.66 -7.87
CA THR A 16 20.56 -15.11 -6.59
C THR A 16 21.06 -14.27 -5.42
N ALA A 17 22.34 -13.87 -5.44
CA ALA A 17 22.91 -13.00 -4.40
C ALA A 17 22.32 -11.58 -4.43
N PHE A 18 22.07 -11.03 -5.62
CA PHE A 18 21.40 -9.74 -5.77
C PHE A 18 19.95 -9.81 -5.27
N SER A 19 19.19 -10.83 -5.68
CA SER A 19 17.80 -11.02 -5.25
C SER A 19 17.67 -11.20 -3.74
N GLN A 20 18.55 -11.99 -3.13
CA GLN A 20 18.58 -12.16 -1.67
C GLN A 20 18.93 -10.86 -0.94
N SER A 21 19.99 -10.16 -1.40
CA SER A 21 20.38 -8.87 -0.81
C SER A 21 19.30 -7.79 -0.96
N TYR A 22 18.55 -7.82 -2.06
CA TYR A 22 17.45 -6.89 -2.31
C TYR A 22 16.24 -7.16 -1.39
N TRP A 23 15.86 -8.43 -1.22
CA TRP A 23 14.77 -8.80 -0.32
C TRP A 23 15.09 -8.43 1.14
N GLU A 24 16.30 -8.74 1.60
CA GLU A 24 16.79 -8.36 2.95
C GLU A 24 16.73 -6.84 3.17
N LYS A 25 17.03 -6.03 2.13
CA LYS A 25 16.90 -4.57 2.19
C LYS A 25 15.44 -4.12 2.28
N GLY A 26 14.52 -4.79 1.57
CA GLY A 26 13.09 -4.50 1.65
C GLY A 26 12.54 -4.76 3.06
N GLU A 27 12.89 -5.90 3.64
CA GLU A 27 12.53 -6.24 5.03
C GLU A 27 13.11 -5.25 6.03
N ALA A 28 14.40 -4.92 5.92
CA ALA A 28 15.04 -3.94 6.79
C ALA A 28 14.38 -2.55 6.69
N TYR A 29 13.98 -2.14 5.49
CA TYR A 29 13.28 -0.88 5.29
C TYR A 29 11.87 -0.89 5.89
N ILE A 30 11.13 -2.00 5.76
CA ILE A 30 9.83 -2.18 6.42
C ILE A 30 9.99 -2.10 7.95
N GLU A 31 10.99 -2.74 8.53
CA GLU A 31 11.25 -2.65 9.98
C GLU A 31 11.62 -1.23 10.42
N GLN A 32 12.37 -0.50 9.61
CA GLN A 32 12.63 0.92 9.85
C GLN A 32 11.33 1.74 9.83
N LEU A 33 10.44 1.51 8.86
CA LEU A 33 9.14 2.20 8.80
C LEU A 33 8.27 1.86 10.01
N LYS A 34 8.19 0.58 10.39
CA LYS A 34 7.48 0.12 11.60
C LYS A 34 7.98 0.82 12.86
N GLY A 35 9.29 0.99 13.02
CA GLY A 35 9.88 1.71 14.16
C GLY A 35 9.46 3.18 14.28
N ASN A 36 8.97 3.78 13.19
CA ASN A 36 8.46 5.15 13.14
C ASN A 36 6.92 5.22 13.05
N SER A 37 6.24 4.06 13.07
CA SER A 37 4.80 3.98 12.90
C SER A 37 4.07 4.42 14.17
N PRO A 38 2.95 5.15 14.07
CA PRO A 38 2.07 5.32 15.20
C PRO A 38 1.50 3.96 15.63
N ASP A 39 1.40 3.79 16.94
CA ASP A 39 0.95 2.57 17.62
C ASP A 39 -0.22 2.91 18.55
N HIS A 40 -1.17 1.99 18.66
CA HIS A 40 -2.21 2.04 19.66
C HIS A 40 -2.30 0.68 20.37
N ASP A 41 -2.08 0.68 21.69
CA ASP A 41 -2.11 -0.52 22.54
C ASP A 41 -1.23 -1.68 22.06
N GLY A 42 -0.08 -1.39 21.45
CA GLY A 42 0.87 -2.37 20.91
C GLY A 42 0.51 -2.88 19.51
N ALA A 43 -0.50 -2.29 18.87
CA ALA A 43 -0.84 -2.54 17.48
C ALA A 43 -0.43 -1.36 16.58
N SER A 44 0.37 -1.66 15.55
CA SER A 44 0.71 -0.71 14.49
C SER A 44 -0.55 -0.25 13.75
N LEU A 45 -0.72 1.07 13.60
CA LEU A 45 -1.81 1.66 12.80
C LEU A 45 -1.52 1.68 11.29
N ARG A 46 -0.37 1.14 10.88
CA ARG A 46 0.05 1.02 9.48
C ARG A 46 0.29 -0.44 9.10
N THR A 47 -0.03 -0.76 7.85
CA THR A 47 0.23 -2.07 7.24
C THR A 47 1.31 -1.92 6.18
N TYR A 48 2.21 -2.90 6.08
CA TYR A 48 3.31 -2.88 5.13
C TYR A 48 3.24 -4.08 4.21
N LEU A 49 3.37 -3.84 2.91
CA LEU A 49 3.41 -4.86 1.88
C LEU A 49 4.73 -4.74 1.12
N PHE A 50 5.23 -5.88 0.64
CA PHE A 50 6.30 -5.90 -0.35
C PHE A 50 5.76 -6.60 -1.59
N GLN A 51 5.49 -5.83 -2.64
CA GLN A 51 4.75 -6.30 -3.81
C GLN A 51 5.19 -5.57 -5.06
N ASP A 52 5.18 -6.27 -6.19
CA ASP A 52 5.36 -5.70 -7.52
C ASP A 52 4.07 -4.96 -7.93
N VAL A 53 4.10 -3.62 -7.93
CA VAL A 53 2.90 -2.81 -8.16
C VAL A 53 2.65 -2.45 -9.63
N ASN A 54 3.66 -2.56 -10.49
CA ASN A 54 3.58 -2.19 -11.91
C ASN A 54 3.82 -3.38 -12.86
N TYR A 55 4.08 -4.57 -12.32
CA TYR A 55 4.39 -5.82 -13.01
C TYR A 55 5.70 -5.81 -13.81
N ASP A 56 6.71 -5.06 -13.35
CA ASP A 56 8.03 -5.01 -13.99
C ASP A 56 9.03 -6.06 -13.43
N GLY A 57 8.64 -6.80 -12.38
CA GLY A 57 9.46 -7.80 -11.70
C GLY A 57 10.35 -7.24 -10.58
N ILE A 58 10.31 -5.92 -10.34
CA ILE A 58 10.88 -5.23 -9.18
C ILE A 58 9.74 -5.01 -8.18
N TYR A 59 10.03 -5.22 -6.89
CA TYR A 59 9.05 -5.09 -5.82
C TYR A 59 9.15 -3.73 -5.13
N GLU A 60 8.01 -3.17 -4.78
CA GLU A 60 7.90 -1.94 -4.03
C GLU A 60 7.52 -2.25 -2.59
N VAL A 61 8.06 -1.46 -1.67
CA VAL A 61 7.48 -1.40 -0.33
C VAL A 61 6.26 -0.50 -0.40
N VAL A 62 5.13 -0.97 0.10
CA VAL A 62 3.88 -0.20 0.17
C VAL A 62 3.46 -0.09 1.63
N GLU A 63 3.43 1.14 2.13
CA GLU A 63 2.89 1.47 3.44
C GLU A 63 1.43 1.91 3.27
N MET A 64 0.51 1.13 3.83
CA MET A 64 -0.92 1.45 3.86
C MET A 64 -1.26 2.11 5.19
N THR A 65 -1.86 3.30 5.13
CA THR A 65 -2.34 4.02 6.31
C THR A 65 -3.85 4.19 6.22
N ASN A 66 -4.59 3.77 7.23
CA ASN A 66 -6.03 4.05 7.30
C ASN A 66 -6.25 5.46 7.86
N LYS A 67 -6.79 6.36 7.04
CA LYS A 67 -6.87 7.79 7.36
C LYS A 67 -7.93 8.17 8.38
N ILE A 68 -8.86 7.28 8.69
CA ILE A 68 -9.79 7.46 9.81
C ILE A 68 -9.14 6.91 11.10
N GLU A 69 -8.63 5.67 11.06
CA GLU A 69 -8.01 5.00 12.21
C GLU A 69 -6.74 5.70 12.70
N GLU A 70 -5.97 6.34 11.82
CA GLU A 70 -4.78 7.12 12.21
C GLU A 70 -5.13 8.27 13.18
N ARG A 71 -6.38 8.77 13.15
CA ARG A 71 -6.88 9.83 14.03
C ARG A 71 -7.77 9.30 15.16
N SER A 72 -8.45 8.18 14.91
CA SER A 72 -9.40 7.56 15.83
C SER A 72 -9.23 6.04 15.82
N PRO A 73 -8.20 5.50 16.50
CA PRO A 73 -7.99 4.06 16.57
C PRO A 73 -9.20 3.32 17.15
N GLY A 74 -9.57 2.20 16.53
CA GLY A 74 -10.71 1.35 16.91
C GLY A 74 -12.07 1.91 16.50
N PHE A 75 -12.13 2.94 15.64
CA PHE A 75 -13.38 3.60 15.28
C PHE A 75 -14.18 2.84 14.22
N LEU A 76 -13.52 2.32 13.21
CA LEU A 76 -14.14 1.59 12.12
C LEU A 76 -14.33 0.12 12.48
N VAL A 77 -15.45 -0.42 12.01
CA VAL A 77 -15.59 -1.85 11.86
C VAL A 77 -14.70 -2.37 10.73
N TYR A 78 -14.24 -3.62 10.86
CA TYR A 78 -13.32 -4.24 9.90
C TYR A 78 -13.80 -4.13 8.44
N GLU A 79 -15.11 -4.31 8.20
CA GLU A 79 -15.73 -4.22 6.87
C GLU A 79 -15.49 -2.87 6.18
N LEU A 80 -15.39 -1.76 6.94
CA LEU A 80 -15.19 -0.42 6.39
C LEU A 80 -13.72 0.01 6.33
N SER A 81 -12.82 -0.74 6.96
CA SER A 81 -11.41 -0.35 7.07
C SER A 81 -10.76 -0.18 5.69
N ALA A 82 -11.16 -1.00 4.71
CA ALA A 82 -10.61 -0.95 3.36
C ALA A 82 -10.91 0.36 2.61
N ALA A 83 -12.01 1.04 2.94
CA ALA A 83 -12.43 2.25 2.25
C ALA A 83 -11.43 3.41 2.40
N PHE A 84 -10.73 3.46 3.53
CA PHE A 84 -9.94 4.62 3.95
C PHE A 84 -8.44 4.37 3.97
N TYR A 85 -7.97 3.27 3.38
CA TYR A 85 -6.54 3.03 3.23
C TYR A 85 -5.93 3.89 2.13
N GLN A 86 -4.89 4.62 2.49
CA GLN A 86 -4.05 5.37 1.56
C GLN A 86 -2.66 4.72 1.47
N PRO A 87 -2.22 4.30 0.27
CA PRO A 87 -0.87 3.78 0.07
C PRO A 87 0.17 4.90 -0.07
N ASN A 88 1.34 4.68 0.51
CA ASN A 88 2.61 5.31 0.13
C ASN A 88 3.49 4.22 -0.49
N VAL A 89 3.94 4.44 -1.73
CA VAL A 89 4.78 3.49 -2.45
C VAL A 89 6.24 3.95 -2.38
N TYR A 90 7.14 3.01 -2.15
CA TYR A 90 8.58 3.22 -2.12
C TYR A 90 9.28 2.28 -3.11
N SER A 91 9.90 2.85 -4.15
CA SER A 91 10.67 2.11 -5.15
C SER A 91 12.16 2.03 -4.78
N TYR A 92 12.80 0.94 -5.21
CA TYR A 92 14.22 0.70 -4.95
C TYR A 92 15.10 1.31 -6.04
N THR A 93 15.84 2.36 -5.70
CA THR A 93 16.72 3.08 -6.64
C THR A 93 18.07 3.35 -6.01
N ASN A 94 19.15 3.18 -6.77
CA ASN A 94 20.53 3.45 -6.30
C ASN A 94 20.92 2.76 -4.98
N GLY A 95 20.36 1.58 -4.71
CA GLY A 95 20.71 0.77 -3.55
C GLY A 95 19.86 0.99 -2.30
N GLU A 96 18.84 1.85 -2.35
CA GLU A 96 17.94 2.20 -1.24
C GLU A 96 16.48 2.36 -1.69
N PHE A 97 15.53 2.21 -0.77
CA PHE A 97 14.12 2.50 -1.03
C PHE A 97 13.83 3.99 -0.85
N LYS A 98 13.09 4.59 -1.78
CA LYS A 98 12.71 6.01 -1.75
C LYS A 98 11.23 6.17 -2.05
N ALA A 99 10.62 7.17 -1.42
CA ALA A 99 9.22 7.50 -1.67
C ALA A 99 9.01 7.89 -3.14
N GLY A 100 7.91 7.40 -3.70
CA GLY A 100 7.58 7.54 -5.11
C GLY A 100 7.72 6.21 -5.84
N CYS A 101 7.08 6.16 -7.00
CA CYS A 101 7.14 5.04 -7.90
C CYS A 101 7.04 5.53 -9.34
N GLU A 102 7.99 5.12 -10.16
CA GLU A 102 7.98 5.35 -11.60
C GLU A 102 7.03 4.35 -12.27
N ASP A 103 6.26 4.81 -13.26
CA ASP A 103 5.34 3.97 -14.04
C ASP A 103 4.24 3.23 -13.24
N CYS A 104 3.91 3.71 -12.04
CA CYS A 104 2.87 3.16 -11.17
C CYS A 104 1.41 3.47 -11.59
N SER A 105 1.18 3.97 -12.82
CA SER A 105 -0.15 4.43 -13.26
C SER A 105 -1.24 3.36 -13.12
N TRP A 106 -0.92 2.10 -13.40
CA TRP A 106 -1.85 0.99 -13.26
C TRP A 106 -2.28 0.76 -11.79
N TYR A 107 -1.32 0.83 -10.87
CA TYR A 107 -1.59 0.69 -9.43
C TYR A 107 -2.50 1.81 -8.93
N TRP A 108 -2.19 3.06 -9.30
CA TRP A 108 -3.00 4.22 -8.90
C TRP A 108 -4.38 4.23 -9.54
N GLN A 109 -4.53 3.74 -10.78
CA GLN A 109 -5.84 3.55 -11.42
C GLN A 109 -6.68 2.53 -10.65
N THR A 110 -6.07 1.41 -10.24
CA THR A 110 -6.74 0.39 -9.43
C THR A 110 -7.20 0.97 -8.09
N LYS A 111 -6.36 1.76 -7.42
CA LYS A 111 -6.72 2.43 -6.16
C LYS A 111 -7.81 3.48 -6.32
N LEU A 112 -7.83 4.19 -7.45
CA LEU A 112 -8.90 5.13 -7.75
C LEU A 112 -10.25 4.39 -7.86
N LEU A 113 -10.28 3.29 -8.61
CA LEU A 113 -11.48 2.46 -8.75
C LEU A 113 -11.94 1.87 -7.41
N ASP A 114 -11.00 1.43 -6.56
CA ASP A 114 -11.30 0.95 -5.20
C ASP A 114 -12.01 2.05 -4.39
N HIS A 115 -11.48 3.28 -4.37
CA HIS A 115 -12.08 4.38 -3.62
C HIS A 115 -13.43 4.84 -4.19
N GLU A 116 -13.59 4.88 -5.51
CA GLU A 116 -14.86 5.21 -6.16
C GLU A 116 -15.93 4.15 -5.85
N HIS A 117 -15.55 2.87 -5.85
CA HIS A 117 -16.44 1.79 -5.43
C HIS A 117 -16.88 1.97 -3.97
N TRP A 118 -15.94 2.25 -3.06
CA TRP A 118 -16.26 2.52 -1.67
C TRP A 118 -17.14 3.74 -1.48
N LYS A 119 -16.91 4.82 -2.23
CA LYS A 119 -17.78 6.00 -2.22
C LYS A 119 -19.23 5.62 -2.54
N HIS A 120 -19.46 4.81 -3.56
CA HIS A 120 -20.81 4.35 -3.90
C HIS A 120 -21.44 3.50 -2.78
N LEU A 121 -20.67 2.65 -2.11
CA LEU A 121 -21.15 1.89 -0.95
C LEU A 121 -21.46 2.80 0.25
N LEU A 122 -20.68 3.85 0.48
CA LEU A 122 -20.94 4.83 1.54
C LEU A 122 -22.18 5.68 1.24
N GLU A 123 -22.43 5.99 -0.03
CA GLU A 123 -23.65 6.67 -0.48
C GLU A 123 -24.89 5.80 -0.25
N ASN A 124 -24.81 4.52 -0.62
CA ASN A 124 -25.92 3.57 -0.55
C ASN A 124 -25.51 2.21 0.06
N PRO A 125 -25.49 2.08 1.40
CA PRO A 125 -24.84 0.97 2.11
C PRO A 125 -25.67 -0.33 2.17
N VAL A 126 -26.34 -0.71 1.07
CA VAL A 126 -27.30 -1.84 1.05
C VAL A 126 -26.67 -3.23 1.22
N ASN A 127 -25.41 -3.40 0.83
CA ASN A 127 -24.70 -4.68 0.86
C ASN A 127 -23.69 -4.80 2.01
N LEU A 128 -23.81 -3.94 3.02
CA LEU A 128 -22.95 -3.95 4.21
C LEU A 128 -23.70 -4.54 5.40
N SER A 129 -22.97 -4.95 6.43
CA SER A 129 -23.57 -5.36 7.69
C SER A 129 -24.40 -4.22 8.32
N LYS A 130 -25.33 -4.57 9.21
CA LYS A 130 -26.17 -3.57 9.90
C LYS A 130 -25.34 -2.57 10.71
N ASP A 131 -24.27 -3.05 11.35
CA ASP A 131 -23.39 -2.21 12.16
C ASP A 131 -22.63 -1.21 11.27
N SER A 132 -22.12 -1.67 10.13
CA SER A 132 -21.53 -0.78 9.12
C SER A 132 -22.51 0.26 8.60
N GLN A 133 -23.75 -0.14 8.28
CA GLN A 133 -24.80 0.78 7.83
C GLN A 133 -25.07 1.87 8.87
N GLN A 134 -25.25 1.49 10.13
CA GLN A 134 -25.47 2.44 11.23
C GLN A 134 -24.28 3.37 11.43
N LEU A 135 -23.05 2.84 11.37
CA LEU A 135 -21.84 3.63 11.53
C LEU A 135 -21.70 4.66 10.38
N ILE A 136 -22.00 4.25 9.15
CA ILE A 136 -22.05 5.14 7.98
C ILE A 136 -23.09 6.23 8.17
N ASP A 137 -24.32 5.88 8.53
CA ASP A 137 -25.40 6.86 8.69
C ASP A 137 -25.07 7.89 9.77
N ALA A 138 -24.49 7.46 10.89
CA ALA A 138 -24.07 8.34 11.97
C ALA A 138 -22.90 9.27 11.57
N ASN A 139 -22.04 8.86 10.63
CA ASN A 139 -20.79 9.55 10.30
C ASN A 139 -20.67 9.96 8.82
N ARG A 140 -21.79 10.00 8.11
CA ARG A 140 -21.84 10.16 6.64
C ARG A 140 -21.01 11.35 6.15
N LYS A 141 -21.12 12.51 6.81
CA LYS A 141 -20.35 13.70 6.42
C LYS A 141 -18.84 13.49 6.52
N LEU A 142 -18.37 12.84 7.58
CA LEU A 142 -16.95 12.53 7.78
C LEU A 142 -16.45 11.56 6.71
N PHE A 143 -17.16 10.45 6.52
CA PHE A 143 -16.77 9.42 5.56
C PHE A 143 -16.78 9.91 4.11
N MET A 144 -17.81 10.65 3.72
CA MET A 144 -17.88 11.23 2.37
C MET A 144 -16.75 12.25 2.14
N SER A 145 -16.48 13.11 3.13
CA SER A 145 -15.38 14.07 3.02
C SER A 145 -14.01 13.38 2.92
N GLU A 146 -13.80 12.29 3.65
CA GLU A 146 -12.53 11.58 3.63
C GLU A 146 -12.33 10.77 2.34
N ILE A 147 -13.36 10.06 1.87
CA ILE A 147 -13.25 9.30 0.62
C ILE A 147 -13.07 10.23 -0.59
N ASP A 148 -13.72 11.39 -0.61
CA ASP A 148 -13.50 12.41 -1.65
C ASP A 148 -12.06 12.94 -1.62
N ARG A 149 -11.51 13.19 -0.42
CA ARG A 149 -10.11 13.62 -0.25
C ARG A 149 -9.14 12.57 -0.81
N LEU A 150 -9.38 11.28 -0.52
CA LEU A 150 -8.57 10.17 -0.99
C LEU A 150 -8.61 10.04 -2.52
N ILE A 151 -9.80 10.14 -3.12
CA ILE A 151 -9.97 10.13 -4.58
C ILE A 151 -9.15 11.23 -5.24
N GLU A 152 -9.22 12.47 -4.74
CA GLU A 152 -8.45 13.59 -5.30
C GLU A 152 -6.94 13.41 -5.10
N GLU A 153 -6.52 12.81 -4.00
CA GLU A 153 -5.12 12.47 -3.78
C GLU A 153 -4.61 11.39 -4.74
N THR A 154 -5.39 10.34 -4.97
CA THR A 154 -5.06 9.31 -5.96
C THR A 154 -4.98 9.90 -7.37
N LYS A 155 -5.88 10.82 -7.74
CA LYS A 155 -5.80 11.53 -9.03
C LYS A 155 -4.52 12.35 -9.18
N ARG A 156 -4.02 12.96 -8.09
CA ARG A 156 -2.73 13.67 -8.13
C ARG A 156 -1.59 12.73 -8.47
N HIS A 157 -1.56 11.52 -7.91
CA HIS A 157 -0.56 10.50 -8.26
C HIS A 157 -0.63 10.07 -9.72
N LEU A 158 -1.82 10.04 -10.32
CA LEU A 158 -1.99 9.73 -11.76
C LEU A 158 -1.55 10.85 -12.71
N SER A 159 -1.37 12.06 -12.17
CA SER A 159 -0.99 13.25 -12.96
C SER A 159 0.51 13.59 -12.91
N GLN A 160 1.26 12.85 -12.09
CA GLN A 160 2.73 12.95 -11.96
C GLN A 160 3.41 12.09 -13.01
#